data_AF-K9Q716-F1
#
_entry.id   AF-K9Q716-F1
#
_cell.length_a   1.000
_cell.length_b   1.000
_cell.length_c   1.000
_cell.angle_alpha   90.00
_cell.angle_beta   90.00
_cell.angle_gamma   90.00
#
_symmetry.space_group_name_H-M   'P 1'
#
loop_
_entity.id
_entity.type
_entity.pdbx_description
1 polymer ?
#
loop_
_entity_poly.entity_id
_entity_poly.type
_entity_poly.pdbx_seq_one_letter_code
_entity_poly.pdbx_strand_id
1 'polypeptide(L)'
;MPKISCICGEIINLSPIPNRQGFKLLWEPLIEKLADNLVAAHQQAESDEDFERQVYKLLIPTRPKPEFPQVYECPHCKRLAVLANASDREITFWYQQERVNKDADSLRSLVEKTVDNQADAT
;
A
#
# COMPACT_ATOMS: atom_id res chain seq x y z
N MET A 1 -12.35 -8.90 15.25
CA MET A 1 -11.28 -8.03 14.71
C MET A 1 -11.01 -8.43 13.27
N PRO A 2 -10.91 -7.48 12.33
CA PRO A 2 -10.61 -7.79 10.95
C PRO A 2 -9.20 -8.40 10.85
N LYS A 3 -9.09 -9.56 10.20
CA LYS A 3 -7.85 -10.33 10.11
C LYS A 3 -7.82 -11.17 8.84
N ILE A 4 -6.61 -11.47 8.36
CA ILE A 4 -6.37 -12.44 7.30
C ILE A 4 -5.58 -13.60 7.90
N SER A 5 -6.08 -14.83 7.72
CA SER A 5 -5.32 -16.05 8.04
C SER A 5 -4.47 -16.44 6.84
N CYS A 6 -3.15 -16.43 7.01
CA CYS A 6 -2.23 -16.85 5.97
C CYS A 6 -2.20 -18.38 5.84
N ILE A 7 -1.85 -18.87 4.65
CA ILE A 7 -1.67 -20.30 4.36
C ILE A 7 -0.62 -20.94 5.28
N CYS A 8 0.36 -20.19 5.77
CA CYS A 8 1.35 -20.69 6.73
C CYS A 8 0.87 -20.74 8.19
N GLY A 9 -0.40 -20.41 8.46
CA GLY A 9 -0.98 -20.34 9.81
C GLY A 9 -0.87 -19.00 10.52
N GLU A 10 -0.08 -18.06 9.98
CA GLU A 10 0.11 -16.73 10.58
C GLU A 10 -1.14 -15.84 10.44
N ILE A 11 -1.40 -14.98 11.43
CA ILE A 11 -2.55 -14.07 11.42
C ILE A 11 -2.09 -12.63 11.16
N ILE A 12 -2.56 -12.06 10.05
CA ILE A 12 -2.35 -10.65 9.74
C ILE A 12 -3.48 -9.85 10.39
N ASN A 13 -3.14 -9.03 11.39
CA ASN A 13 -4.10 -8.14 12.06
C ASN A 13 -4.34 -6.88 11.20
N LEU A 14 -5.60 -6.63 10.82
CA LEU A 14 -5.98 -5.48 9.99
C LEU A 14 -6.43 -4.26 10.80
N SER A 15 -6.49 -4.34 12.12
CA SER A 15 -6.93 -3.23 12.98
C SER A 15 -6.03 -1.99 12.96
N PRO A 16 -4.69 -2.08 12.84
CA PRO A 16 -3.84 -0.89 12.75
C PRO A 16 -4.09 -0.13 11.43
N ILE A 17 -4.32 1.19 11.53
CA ILE A 17 -4.47 2.10 10.40
C ILE A 17 -3.50 3.29 10.61
N PRO A 18 -2.54 3.53 9.70
CA PRO A 18 -2.21 2.72 8.53
C PRO A 18 -1.64 1.34 8.92
N ASN A 19 -1.96 0.32 8.13
CA ASN A 19 -1.45 -1.02 8.39
C ASN A 19 -0.03 -1.15 7.85
N ARG A 20 0.95 -1.50 8.69
CA ARG A 20 2.35 -1.64 8.28
C ARG A 20 2.59 -2.73 7.24
N GLN A 21 1.73 -3.73 7.19
CA GLN A 21 1.78 -4.82 6.20
C GLN A 21 0.90 -4.53 4.98
N GLY A 22 0.20 -3.39 4.96
CA GLY A 22 -0.74 -3.03 3.90
C GLY A 22 -0.09 -2.20 2.80
N PHE A 23 -0.35 -2.59 1.55
CA PHE A 23 0.14 -1.96 0.34
C PHE A 23 -0.99 -1.80 -0.69
N LYS A 24 -0.77 -0.94 -1.68
CA LYS A 24 -1.64 -0.80 -2.85
C LYS A 24 -0.89 -1.25 -4.09
N LEU A 25 -1.55 -2.00 -4.96
CA LEU A 25 -1.02 -2.30 -6.29
C LEU A 25 -1.47 -1.21 -7.27
N LEU A 26 -0.49 -0.56 -7.88
CA LEU A 26 -0.68 0.48 -8.88
C LEU A 26 -0.06 0.03 -10.19
N TRP A 27 -0.79 0.18 -11.29
CA TRP A 27 -0.24 -0.04 -12.62
C TRP A 27 0.63 1.17 -13.00
N GLU A 28 1.75 0.97 -13.68
CA GLU A 28 2.71 2.04 -14.00
C GLU A 28 2.09 3.28 -14.67
N PRO A 29 1.18 3.18 -15.65
CA PRO A 29 0.54 4.37 -16.25
C PRO A 29 -0.30 5.18 -15.24
N LEU A 30 -0.81 4.51 -14.20
CA LEU A 30 -1.51 5.18 -13.12
C LEU A 30 -0.55 5.94 -12.19
N ILE A 31 0.70 5.51 -12.06
CA ILE A 31 1.73 6.22 -11.30
C ILE A 31 2.06 7.55 -11.99
N GLU A 32 2.25 7.54 -13.30
CA GLU A 32 2.50 8.77 -14.09
C GLU A 32 1.34 9.75 -13.92
N LYS A 33 0.10 9.27 -14.09
CA LYS A 33 -1.09 10.08 -13.88
C LYS A 33 -1.20 10.61 -12.45
N LEU A 34 -0.84 9.81 -11.44
CA LEU A 34 -0.80 10.25 -10.05
C LEU A 34 0.24 11.36 -9.86
N ALA A 35 1.43 11.24 -10.46
CA ALA A 35 2.45 12.28 -10.41
C ALA A 35 1.94 13.60 -11.02
N ASP A 36 1.33 13.54 -12.21
CA ASP A 36 0.75 14.72 -12.87
C ASP A 36 -0.34 15.37 -12.01
N ASN A 37 -1.22 14.55 -11.42
CA ASN A 37 -2.28 15.04 -10.52
C ASN A 37 -1.70 15.68 -9.24
N LEU A 38 -0.62 15.14 -8.70
CA LEU A 38 0.06 15.71 -7.52
C LEU A 38 0.71 17.05 -7.84
N VAL A 39 1.35 17.17 -9.01
CA VAL A 39 1.91 18.46 -9.48
C VAL A 39 0.80 19.48 -9.65
N ALA A 40 -0.32 19.11 -10.28
CA ALA A 40 -1.46 20.00 -10.45
C ALA A 40 -2.08 20.41 -9.09
N ALA A 41 -2.22 19.48 -8.16
CA ALA A 41 -2.74 19.76 -6.82
C ALA A 41 -1.84 20.74 -6.06
N HIS A 42 -0.51 20.56 -6.14
CA HIS A 42 0.45 21.47 -5.52
C HIS A 42 0.38 22.88 -6.14
N GLN A 43 0.22 22.99 -7.46
CA GLN A 43 0.09 24.29 -8.13
C GLN A 43 -1.21 25.03 -7.78
N GLN A 44 -2.26 24.30 -7.43
CA GLN A 44 -3.58 24.85 -7.13
C GLN A 44 -3.83 25.06 -5.63
N ALA A 45 -3.00 24.45 -4.77
CA ALA A 45 -3.19 24.52 -3.33
C ALA A 45 -2.93 25.93 -2.79
N GLU A 46 -3.84 26.40 -1.95
CA GLU A 46 -3.70 27.70 -1.27
C GLU A 46 -2.85 27.60 0.01
N SER A 47 -2.59 26.38 0.50
CA SER A 47 -1.77 26.07 1.67
C SER A 47 -1.32 24.60 1.69
N ASP A 48 -0.37 24.27 2.56
CA ASP A 48 0.08 22.90 2.79
C ASP A 48 -1.07 21.98 3.25
N GLU A 49 -1.94 22.46 4.14
CA GLU A 49 -3.13 21.71 4.59
C GLU A 49 -4.11 21.45 3.44
N ASP A 50 -4.28 22.43 2.54
CA ASP A 50 -5.13 22.23 1.36
C ASP A 50 -4.52 21.20 0.41
N PHE A 51 -3.20 21.28 0.19
CA PHE A 51 -2.47 20.29 -0.60
C PHE A 51 -2.63 18.88 -0.01
N GLU A 52 -2.38 18.69 1.28
CA GLU A 52 -2.55 17.38 1.96
C GLU A 52 -3.96 16.83 1.79
N ARG A 53 -4.98 17.69 1.91
CA ARG A 53 -6.38 17.33 1.69
C ARG A 53 -6.64 16.91 0.24
N GLN A 54 -6.05 17.59 -0.73
CA GLN A 54 -6.15 17.23 -2.15
C GLN A 54 -5.46 15.88 -2.42
N VAL A 55 -4.25 15.67 -1.89
CA VAL A 55 -3.52 14.39 -1.97
C VAL A 55 -4.34 13.25 -1.35
N TYR A 56 -4.93 13.46 -0.19
CA TYR A 56 -5.78 12.46 0.47
C TYR A 56 -6.94 12.02 -0.42
N LYS A 57 -7.63 12.97 -1.07
CA LYS A 57 -8.73 12.68 -2.00
C LYS A 57 -8.28 11.91 -3.25
N LEU A 58 -7.07 12.17 -3.73
CA LEU A 58 -6.49 11.45 -4.87
C LEU A 58 -6.16 9.99 -4.53
N LEU A 59 -5.65 9.74 -3.33
CA LEU A 59 -5.19 8.41 -2.93
C LEU A 59 -6.28 7.57 -2.27
N ILE A 60 -7.28 8.18 -1.65
CA ILE A 60 -8.35 7.51 -0.91
C ILE A 60 -9.68 7.82 -1.61
N PRO A 61 -10.21 6.88 -2.42
CA PRO A 61 -11.43 7.14 -3.16
C PRO A 61 -12.60 7.35 -2.20
N THR A 62 -13.30 8.47 -2.36
CA THR A 62 -14.60 8.76 -1.73
C THR A 62 -15.76 8.02 -2.39
N ARG A 63 -15.49 7.23 -3.44
CA ARG A 63 -16.49 6.47 -4.22
C ARG A 63 -16.53 4.99 -3.80
N PRO A 64 -17.68 4.29 -3.98
CA PRO A 64 -17.93 2.96 -3.42
C PRO A 64 -17.18 1.80 -4.11
N LYS A 65 -16.29 2.07 -5.07
CA LYS A 65 -15.44 1.06 -5.69
C LYS A 65 -13.99 1.36 -5.35
N PRO A 66 -13.29 0.45 -4.65
CA PRO A 66 -11.85 0.57 -4.46
C PRO A 66 -11.16 0.67 -5.82
N GLU A 67 -10.41 1.75 -5.99
CA GLU A 67 -9.77 2.07 -7.27
C GLU A 67 -8.51 1.21 -7.50
N PHE A 68 -7.99 0.61 -6.42
CA PHE A 68 -6.77 -0.20 -6.43
C PHE A 68 -6.95 -1.47 -5.61
N PRO A 69 -6.44 -2.62 -6.08
CA PRO A 69 -6.32 -3.81 -5.28
C PRO A 69 -5.52 -3.53 -4.00
N GLN A 70 -6.00 -4.05 -2.88
CA GLN A 70 -5.28 -4.02 -1.62
C GLN A 70 -4.44 -5.27 -1.47
N VAL A 71 -3.24 -5.09 -0.92
CA VAL A 71 -2.31 -6.18 -0.67
C VAL A 71 -1.86 -6.16 0.77
N TYR A 72 -1.83 -7.34 1.38
CA TYR A 72 -1.28 -7.51 2.72
C TYR A 72 -0.14 -8.53 2.70
N GLU A 73 1.02 -8.13 3.20
CA GLU A 73 2.17 -9.02 3.33
C GLU A 73 2.09 -9.84 4.63
N CYS A 74 2.30 -11.15 4.53
CA CYS A 74 2.46 -11.99 5.71
C CYS A 74 3.81 -11.70 6.38
N PRO A 75 3.86 -11.31 7.66
CA PRO A 75 5.11 -10.97 8.32
C PRO A 75 6.06 -12.17 8.45
N HIS A 76 5.51 -13.39 8.50
CA HIS A 76 6.27 -14.62 8.66
C HIS A 76 6.76 -15.20 7.32
N CYS A 77 5.86 -15.54 6.40
CA CYS A 77 6.23 -16.22 5.15
C CYS A 77 6.33 -15.32 3.92
N LYS A 78 6.14 -14.00 4.08
CA LYS A 78 6.23 -12.96 3.04
C LYS A 78 5.28 -13.12 1.85
N ARG A 79 4.36 -14.07 1.91
CA ARG A 79 3.30 -14.23 0.92
C ARG A 79 2.36 -13.03 0.96
N LEU A 80 1.96 -12.56 -0.21
CA LEU A 80 1.05 -11.45 -0.39
C LEU A 80 -0.39 -11.96 -0.53
N ALA A 81 -1.28 -11.47 0.29
CA ALA A 81 -2.72 -11.66 0.16
C ALA A 81 -3.28 -10.51 -0.69
N VAL A 82 -3.86 -10.80 -1.85
CA VAL A 82 -4.41 -9.78 -2.75
C VAL A 82 -5.93 -9.78 -2.67
N LEU A 83 -6.51 -8.60 -2.40
CA LEU A 83 -7.94 -8.34 -2.47
C LEU A 83 -8.21 -7.37 -3.62
N ALA A 84 -9.17 -7.70 -4.49
CA ALA A 84 -9.60 -6.81 -5.56
C ALA A 84 -10.20 -5.52 -4.98
N ASN A 85 -10.94 -5.64 -3.87
CA ASN A 85 -11.55 -4.54 -3.15
C ASN A 85 -11.18 -4.60 -1.66
N ALA A 86 -10.99 -3.45 -1.02
CA ALA A 86 -10.77 -3.32 0.42
C ALA A 86 -11.88 -3.96 1.28
N SER A 87 -13.10 -4.04 0.73
CA SER A 87 -14.27 -4.61 1.39
C SER A 87 -14.49 -6.10 1.10
N ASP A 88 -13.63 -6.72 0.28
CA ASP A 88 -13.78 -8.14 -0.05
C ASP A 88 -13.62 -8.99 1.22
N ARG A 89 -14.48 -10.01 1.35
CA ARG A 89 -14.43 -10.96 2.46
C ARG A 89 -13.45 -12.09 2.24
N GLU A 90 -13.07 -12.32 0.99
CA GLU A 90 -12.23 -13.42 0.54
C GLU A 90 -11.00 -12.88 -0.18
N ILE A 91 -9.89 -13.60 -0.05
CA ILE A 91 -8.66 -13.29 -0.77
C ILE A 91 -8.87 -13.67 -2.23
N THR A 92 -8.69 -12.71 -3.14
CA THR A 92 -8.82 -12.94 -4.58
C THR A 92 -7.77 -13.93 -5.08
N PHE A 93 -6.52 -13.73 -4.66
CA PHE A 93 -5.44 -14.70 -4.87
C PHE A 93 -4.29 -14.45 -3.91
N TRP A 94 -3.46 -15.47 -3.76
CA TRP A 94 -2.20 -15.39 -3.02
C TRP A 94 -1.04 -15.31 -3.99
N TYR A 95 -0.10 -14.40 -3.74
CA TYR A 95 1.13 -14.30 -4.51
C TYR A 95 2.33 -14.62 -3.61
N GLN A 96 3.17 -15.55 -4.06
CA GLN A 96 4.44 -15.85 -3.42
C GLN A 96 5.56 -15.41 -4.36
N GLN A 97 6.42 -14.52 -3.87
CA GLN A 97 7.60 -14.13 -4.62
C GLN A 97 8.49 -15.37 -4.88
N GLU A 98 8.93 -15.54 -6.12
CA GLU A 98 9.95 -16.54 -6.45
C GLU A 98 11.22 -16.22 -5.64
N ARG A 99 11.93 -17.25 -5.16
CA ARG A 99 13.19 -17.07 -4.44
C ARG A 99 14.24 -16.53 -5.41
N VAL A 100 14.37 -15.21 -5.48
CA VAL A 100 15.45 -14.54 -6.20
C VAL A 100 16.52 -14.18 -5.18
N ASN A 101 17.78 -14.54 -5.43
CA ASN A 101 18.95 -14.12 -4.64
C ASN A 101 19.21 -12.61 -4.81
N LYS A 102 18.30 -11.74 -4.34
CA LYS A 102 18.41 -10.28 -4.38
C LYS A 102 18.07 -9.67 -3.02
N ASP A 103 18.45 -8.40 -2.84
CA ASP A 103 18.57 -7.66 -1.56
C ASP A 103 17.26 -7.41 -0.77
N ALA A 104 16.12 -7.94 -1.22
CA ALA A 104 14.85 -7.84 -0.50
C ALA A 104 13.94 -9.05 -0.74
N ASP A 105 13.54 -9.69 0.35
CA ASP A 105 12.60 -10.81 0.42
C ASP A 105 11.20 -10.38 0.90
N SER A 106 10.99 -9.07 1.06
CA SER A 106 9.79 -8.48 1.65
C SER A 106 9.56 -7.06 1.15
N LEU A 107 8.31 -6.74 0.78
CA LEU A 107 7.88 -5.38 0.45
C LEU A 107 8.10 -4.43 1.64
N ARG A 108 7.83 -4.90 2.86
CA ARG A 108 8.07 -4.10 4.06
C ARG A 108 9.53 -3.69 4.20
N SER A 109 10.46 -4.63 3.98
CA SER A 109 11.90 -4.37 4.10
C SER A 109 12.39 -3.31 3.09
N LEU A 110 11.78 -3.25 1.90
CA LEU A 110 12.09 -2.22 0.89
C LEU A 110 11.68 -0.84 1.38
N VAL A 111 10.48 -0.71 1.94
CA VAL A 111 9.96 0.58 2.39
C VAL A 111 10.70 1.09 3.62
N GLU A 112 11.00 0.22 4.59
CA GLU A 112 11.75 0.61 5.81
C GLU A 112 13.13 1.17 5.49
N LYS A 113 13.87 0.53 4.57
CA LYS A 113 15.14 1.07 4.06
C LYS A 113 14.99 2.47 3.46
N THR A 114 13.82 2.81 2.92
CA THR A 114 13.60 4.10 2.26
C THR A 114 13.17 5.18 3.25
N VAL A 115 12.39 4.82 4.28
CA VAL A 115 11.88 5.73 5.31
C VAL A 115 12.96 6.07 6.35
N ASP A 116 13.72 5.08 6.81
CA ASP A 116 14.76 5.29 7.82
C ASP A 116 15.93 6.12 7.27
N ASN A 117 16.28 5.93 5.99
CA ASN A 117 17.29 6.76 5.30
C ASN A 117 16.88 8.23 5.12
N GLN A 118 15.59 8.57 5.24
CA GLN A 118 15.11 9.95 5.19
C GLN A 118 15.07 10.63 6.57
N ALA A 119 15.03 9.85 7.66
CA ALA A 119 15.02 10.39 9.03
C ALA A 119 16.41 10.81 9.52
N ASP A 120 17.48 10.16 9.02
CA ASP A 120 18.87 10.46 9.39
C ASP A 120 19.51 11.60 8.58
N ALA A 121 18.78 12.20 7.63
CA ALA A 121 19.26 13.27 6.74
C ALA A 121 18.70 14.67 7.08
N THR A 122 17.99 14.82 8.21
CA THR A 122 17.45 16.10 8.72
C THR A 122 18.05 16.49 10.05
#